data_AF-A0A6B7GDP6-F1
#
_entry.id   AF-A0A6B7GDP6-F1
#
_cell.length_a   1.000
_cell.length_b   1.000
_cell.length_c   1.000
_cell.angle_alpha   90.00
_cell.angle_beta   90.00
_cell.angle_gamma   90.00
#
_symmetry.space_group_name_H-M   'P 1'
#
loop_
_entity.id
_entity.type
_entity.pdbx_description
1 polymer ?
#
loop_
_entity_poly.entity_id
_entity_poly.type
_entity_poly.pdbx_seq_one_letter_code
_entity_poly.pdbx_strand_id
1 'polypeptide(L)'
;GKDEAKAVLTDEKFKGLFDDKTTAGYVKEILTSDKFKELFTDATKAGYVKEILTSETAKEVLKCDKFKEAITGAGKDELKYILTNNEFKSLFDSKDSAKAVKAIFTDTKFKTLLETCKNNPNNTQALAAALDELKELITCGSNDHATKLQAFGSALCTR
;
A
#
# COMPACT_ATOMS: atom_id res chain seq x y z
N GLY A 1 16.68 29.34 7.14
CA GLY A 1 17.40 28.32 6.35
C GLY A 1 18.86 28.09 6.75
N LYS A 2 19.69 29.14 6.83
CA LYS A 2 21.13 29.02 7.10
C LYS A 2 21.43 28.53 8.53
N ASP A 3 20.67 29.00 9.51
CA ASP A 3 20.84 28.63 10.92
C ASP A 3 20.36 27.21 11.18
N GLU A 4 19.30 26.77 10.52
CA GLU A 4 18.77 25.42 10.58
C GLU A 4 19.72 24.42 9.89
N ALA A 5 20.29 24.80 8.75
CA ALA A 5 21.33 24.00 8.10
C ALA A 5 22.55 23.84 9.01
N LYS A 6 22.98 24.93 9.68
CA LYS A 6 24.06 24.88 10.66
C LYS A 6 23.71 23.97 11.83
N ALA A 7 22.50 24.08 12.39
CA ALA A 7 22.03 23.25 13.50
C ALA A 7 22.10 21.75 13.16
N VAL A 8 21.60 21.35 11.98
CA VAL A 8 21.66 19.95 11.51
C VAL A 8 23.11 19.47 11.36
N LEU A 9 23.97 20.25 10.70
CA LEU A 9 25.37 19.87 10.49
C LEU A 9 26.18 19.79 11.81
N THR A 10 25.73 20.46 12.86
CA THR A 10 26.34 20.40 14.19
C THR A 10 25.73 19.35 15.12
N ASP A 11 24.60 18.74 14.77
CA ASP A 11 23.93 17.72 15.58
C ASP A 11 24.75 16.42 15.63
N GLU A 12 24.98 15.90 16.83
CA GLU A 12 25.83 14.72 17.02
C GLU A 12 25.24 13.45 16.41
N LYS A 13 23.90 13.31 16.36
CA LYS A 13 23.28 12.15 15.70
C LYS A 13 23.44 12.25 14.18
N PHE A 14 23.34 13.45 13.63
CA PHE A 14 23.58 13.66 12.19
C PHE A 14 25.05 13.44 11.82
N LYS A 15 25.99 13.95 12.62
CA LYS A 15 27.42 13.69 12.43
C LYS A 15 27.76 12.20 12.47
N GLY A 16 27.16 11.46 13.41
CA GLY A 16 27.39 10.02 13.54
C GLY A 16 27.03 9.21 12.30
N LEU A 17 26.19 9.74 11.39
CA LEU A 17 25.91 9.11 10.09
C LEU A 17 27.15 9.02 9.18
N PHE A 18 28.19 9.79 9.48
CA PHE A 18 29.43 9.87 8.71
C PHE A 18 30.62 9.15 9.38
N ASP A 19 30.40 8.49 10.52
CA ASP A 19 31.45 7.74 11.23
C ASP A 19 31.88 6.48 10.45
N ASP A 20 30.93 5.85 9.75
CA ASP A 20 31.19 4.73 8.84
C ASP A 20 31.21 5.19 7.37
N LYS A 21 32.26 4.81 6.64
CA LYS A 21 32.48 5.23 5.24
C LYS A 21 31.37 4.76 4.30
N THR A 22 30.81 3.57 4.53
CA THR A 22 29.76 3.01 3.66
C THR A 22 28.46 3.79 3.85
N THR A 23 28.07 3.98 5.11
CA THR A 23 26.89 4.75 5.52
C THR A 23 27.00 6.20 5.05
N ALA A 24 28.16 6.83 5.23
CA ALA A 24 28.45 8.17 4.72
C ALA A 24 28.24 8.28 3.20
N GLY A 25 28.64 7.25 2.45
CA GLY A 25 28.41 7.15 1.00
C GLY A 25 26.92 7.19 0.65
N TYR A 26 26.11 6.33 1.28
CA TYR A 26 24.66 6.31 1.05
C TYR A 26 23.97 7.62 1.45
N VAL A 27 24.35 8.21 2.59
CA VAL A 27 23.80 9.49 3.05
C VAL A 27 24.11 10.60 2.03
N LYS A 28 25.33 10.65 1.52
CA LYS A 28 25.71 11.60 0.46
C LYS A 28 24.87 11.40 -0.81
N GLU A 29 24.73 10.16 -1.28
CA GLU A 29 23.94 9.85 -2.49
C GLU A 29 22.47 10.28 -2.34
N ILE A 30 21.86 9.98 -1.18
CA ILE A 30 20.48 10.38 -0.89
C ILE A 30 20.34 11.91 -0.85
N LEU A 31 21.17 12.59 -0.05
CA LEU A 31 21.03 14.05 0.17
C LEU A 31 21.34 14.89 -1.07
N THR A 32 22.15 14.38 -2.00
CA THR A 32 22.52 15.09 -3.22
C THR A 32 21.63 14.75 -4.43
N SER A 33 20.81 13.70 -4.32
CA SER A 33 19.87 13.28 -5.36
C SER A 33 18.82 14.35 -5.66
N ASP A 34 18.55 14.59 -6.94
CA ASP A 34 17.50 15.53 -7.35
C ASP A 34 16.11 15.05 -6.93
N LYS A 35 15.88 13.72 -6.94
CA LYS A 35 14.63 13.14 -6.42
C LYS A 35 14.41 13.44 -4.94
N PHE A 36 15.48 13.47 -4.14
CA PHE A 36 15.37 13.84 -2.74
C PHE A 36 14.99 15.32 -2.60
N LYS A 37 15.61 16.21 -3.39
CA LYS A 37 15.27 17.64 -3.40
C LYS A 37 13.82 17.90 -3.81
N GLU A 38 13.32 17.18 -4.81
CA GLU A 38 11.93 17.26 -5.30
C GLU A 38 10.88 16.96 -4.22
N LEU A 39 11.23 16.18 -3.19
CA LEU A 39 10.32 15.90 -2.07
C LEU A 39 10.09 17.13 -1.17
N PHE A 40 10.95 18.15 -1.26
CA PHE A 40 10.91 19.35 -0.41
C PHE A 40 10.65 20.63 -1.20
N THR A 41 10.32 20.55 -2.49
CA THR A 41 9.92 21.73 -3.29
C THR A 41 8.52 22.24 -2.95
N ASP A 42 7.74 21.45 -2.20
CA ASP A 42 6.38 21.75 -1.78
C ASP A 42 6.25 21.48 -0.27
N ALA A 43 5.64 22.42 0.46
CA ALA A 43 5.54 22.34 1.92
C ALA A 43 4.67 21.16 2.39
N THR A 44 3.64 20.80 1.63
CA THR A 44 2.78 19.66 1.93
C THR A 44 3.54 18.34 1.75
N LYS A 45 4.28 18.19 0.64
CA LYS A 45 5.15 17.02 0.42
C LYS A 45 6.24 16.90 1.48
N ALA A 46 6.87 18.02 1.86
CA ALA A 46 7.85 18.05 2.94
C ALA A 46 7.24 17.59 4.28
N GLY A 47 5.99 17.99 4.54
CA GLY A 47 5.19 17.51 5.67
C GLY A 47 5.03 15.98 5.67
N TYR A 48 4.67 15.38 4.54
CA TYR A 48 4.55 13.92 4.41
C TYR A 48 5.87 13.20 4.66
N VAL A 49 7.01 13.73 4.16
CA VAL A 49 8.32 13.13 4.43
C VAL A 49 8.62 13.14 5.93
N LYS A 50 8.35 14.26 6.62
CA LYS A 50 8.50 14.35 8.09
C LYS A 50 7.63 13.32 8.80
N GLU A 51 6.35 13.21 8.45
CA GLU A 51 5.42 12.25 9.07
C GLU A 51 5.87 10.79 8.86
N ILE A 52 6.29 10.44 7.64
CA ILE A 52 6.80 9.10 7.31
C ILE A 52 8.08 8.79 8.09
N LEU A 53 9.04 9.70 8.14
CA LEU A 53 10.32 9.44 8.82
C LEU A 53 10.22 9.41 10.34
N THR A 54 9.18 10.02 10.91
CA THR A 54 8.94 10.06 12.37
C THR A 54 7.95 8.99 12.85
N SER A 55 7.17 8.38 11.94
CA SER A 55 6.22 7.32 12.26
C SER A 55 6.92 5.98 12.54
N GLU A 56 6.65 5.37 13.70
CA GLU A 56 7.17 4.03 14.04
C GLU A 56 6.64 2.96 13.08
N THR A 57 5.36 3.03 12.70
CA THR A 57 4.78 2.11 11.71
C THR A 57 5.48 2.22 10.35
N ALA A 58 5.75 3.44 9.89
CA ALA A 58 6.47 3.62 8.63
C ALA A 58 7.90 3.09 8.71
N LYS A 59 8.60 3.27 9.84
CA LYS A 59 9.94 2.69 10.06
C LYS A 59 9.92 1.17 9.99
N GLU A 60 8.93 0.51 10.59
CA GLU A 60 8.77 -0.95 10.52
C GLU A 60 8.54 -1.42 9.08
N VAL A 61 7.66 -0.74 8.34
CA VAL A 61 7.36 -1.06 6.94
C VAL A 61 8.58 -0.85 6.04
N LEU A 62 9.31 0.26 6.19
CA LEU A 62 10.49 0.58 5.38
C LEU A 62 11.67 -0.38 5.63
N LYS A 63 11.75 -1.02 6.80
CA LYS A 63 12.74 -2.07 7.11
C LYS A 63 12.35 -3.44 6.59
N CYS A 64 11.12 -3.64 6.11
CA CYS A 64 10.63 -4.91 5.62
C CYS A 64 11.16 -5.19 4.20
N ASP A 65 11.97 -6.24 4.04
CA ASP A 65 12.48 -6.65 2.72
C ASP A 65 11.36 -6.91 1.71
N LYS A 66 10.22 -7.43 2.16
CA LYS A 66 9.06 -7.67 1.30
C LYS A 66 8.44 -6.38 0.78
N PHE A 67 8.48 -5.30 1.56
CA PHE A 67 8.03 -4.00 1.07
C PHE A 67 8.99 -3.46 0.00
N LYS A 68 10.30 -3.58 0.23
CA LYS A 68 11.33 -3.22 -0.77
C LYS A 68 11.15 -4.00 -2.07
N GLU A 69 10.98 -5.32 -1.98
CA GLU A 69 10.71 -6.19 -3.14
C GLU A 69 9.42 -5.73 -3.87
N ALA A 70 8.37 -5.40 -3.14
CA ALA A 70 7.10 -4.98 -3.73
C ALA A 70 7.18 -3.65 -4.50
N ILE A 71 7.92 -2.66 -3.99
CA ILE A 71 8.03 -1.33 -4.64
C ILE A 71 9.11 -1.26 -5.74
N THR A 72 9.94 -2.29 -5.87
CA THR A 72 11.01 -2.37 -6.89
C THR A 72 10.81 -3.49 -7.91
N GLY A 73 9.97 -4.47 -7.59
CA GLY A 73 9.70 -5.65 -8.40
C GLY A 73 8.72 -5.41 -9.55
N ALA A 74 8.31 -6.51 -10.18
CA ALA A 74 7.47 -6.49 -11.37
C ALA A 74 6.07 -5.89 -11.14
N GLY A 75 5.51 -6.03 -9.93
CA GLY A 75 4.17 -5.53 -9.58
C GLY A 75 4.12 -4.10 -9.02
N LYS A 76 5.21 -3.33 -9.17
CA LYS A 76 5.33 -2.01 -8.53
C LYS A 76 4.30 -0.99 -9.03
N ASP A 77 3.91 -1.07 -10.30
CA ASP A 77 3.00 -0.10 -10.91
C ASP A 77 1.55 -0.41 -10.50
N GLU A 78 1.18 -1.68 -10.38
CA GLU A 78 -0.08 -2.12 -9.79
C GLU A 78 -0.16 -1.74 -8.31
N LEU A 79 0.92 -1.95 -7.54
CA LEU A 79 0.98 -1.52 -6.15
C LEU A 79 0.83 0.01 -6.03
N LYS A 80 1.51 0.77 -6.89
CA LYS A 80 1.35 2.23 -6.95
C LYS A 80 -0.10 2.62 -7.24
N TYR A 81 -0.76 1.97 -8.19
CA TYR A 81 -2.17 2.21 -8.49
C TYR A 81 -3.04 1.96 -7.26
N ILE A 82 -2.87 0.81 -6.59
CA ILE A 82 -3.60 0.46 -5.36
C ILE A 82 -3.42 1.52 -4.28
N LEU A 83 -2.18 1.91 -3.97
CA LEU A 83 -1.88 2.87 -2.90
C LEU A 83 -2.34 4.30 -3.21
N THR A 84 -2.52 4.64 -4.49
CA THR A 84 -2.98 5.97 -4.91
C THR A 84 -4.49 6.05 -5.15
N ASN A 85 -5.16 4.90 -5.32
CA ASN A 85 -6.60 4.78 -5.48
C ASN A 85 -7.36 5.23 -4.20
N ASN A 86 -8.41 6.04 -4.37
CA ASN A 86 -9.13 6.63 -3.23
C ASN A 86 -10.05 5.62 -2.54
N GLU A 87 -10.66 4.71 -3.30
CA GLU A 87 -11.48 3.65 -2.75
C GLU A 87 -10.65 2.73 -1.84
N PHE A 88 -9.43 2.38 -2.27
CA PHE A 88 -8.50 1.60 -1.44
C PHE A 88 -8.11 2.33 -0.15
N LYS A 89 -7.81 3.63 -0.23
CA LYS A 89 -7.52 4.44 0.98
C LYS A 89 -8.69 4.42 1.95
N SER A 90 -9.91 4.54 1.44
CA SER A 90 -11.12 4.56 2.28
C SER A 90 -11.34 3.28 3.10
N LEU A 91 -10.74 2.16 2.67
CA LEU A 91 -10.75 0.91 3.43
C LEU A 91 -10.05 1.03 4.80
N PHE A 92 -9.24 2.06 5.00
CA PHE A 92 -8.49 2.31 6.24
C PHE A 92 -8.94 3.57 6.99
N ASP A 93 -10.03 4.23 6.57
CA ASP A 93 -10.58 5.43 7.25
C ASP A 93 -11.16 5.11 8.64
N SER A 94 -11.42 3.83 8.94
CA SER A 94 -11.88 3.38 10.24
C SER A 94 -11.12 2.15 10.73
N LYS A 95 -11.05 1.99 12.05
CA LYS A 95 -10.41 0.83 12.70
C LYS A 95 -11.09 -0.48 12.32
N ASP A 96 -12.41 -0.50 12.18
CA ASP A 96 -13.15 -1.73 11.90
C ASP A 96 -13.05 -2.11 10.43
N SER A 97 -13.06 -1.15 9.51
CA SER A 97 -12.74 -1.37 8.09
C SER A 97 -11.31 -1.93 7.95
N ALA A 98 -10.33 -1.32 8.62
CA ALA A 98 -8.94 -1.79 8.59
C ALA A 98 -8.78 -3.21 9.16
N LYS A 99 -9.53 -3.58 10.21
CA LYS A 99 -9.56 -4.95 10.74
C LYS A 99 -10.17 -5.94 9.74
N ALA A 100 -11.25 -5.58 9.07
CA ALA A 100 -11.87 -6.42 8.05
C ALA A 100 -10.91 -6.67 6.90
N VAL A 101 -10.24 -5.62 6.42
CA VAL A 101 -9.18 -5.71 5.40
C VAL A 101 -8.08 -6.65 5.87
N LYS A 102 -7.54 -6.45 7.09
CA LYS A 102 -6.55 -7.35 7.67
C LYS A 102 -7.03 -8.80 7.66
N ALA A 103 -8.24 -9.06 8.14
CA ALA A 103 -8.80 -10.41 8.20
C ALA A 103 -8.81 -11.06 6.81
N ILE A 104 -9.31 -10.36 5.80
CA ILE A 104 -9.36 -10.82 4.40
C ILE A 104 -7.96 -11.14 3.88
N PHE A 105 -7.00 -10.21 4.01
CA PHE A 105 -5.64 -10.41 3.48
C PHE A 105 -4.84 -11.49 4.23
N THR A 106 -5.21 -11.80 5.47
CA THR A 106 -4.58 -12.88 6.26
C THR A 106 -5.34 -14.21 6.18
N ASP A 107 -6.52 -14.24 5.55
CA ASP A 107 -7.30 -15.46 5.40
C ASP A 107 -6.64 -16.39 4.37
N THR A 108 -6.49 -17.65 4.72
CA THR A 108 -5.83 -18.64 3.86
C THR A 108 -6.61 -18.90 2.57
N LYS A 109 -7.94 -18.79 2.59
CA LYS A 109 -8.77 -18.96 1.39
C LYS A 109 -8.54 -17.84 0.39
N PHE A 110 -8.33 -16.61 0.88
CA PHE A 110 -8.00 -15.49 0.01
C PHE A 110 -6.66 -15.71 -0.69
N LYS A 111 -5.65 -16.22 0.04
CA LYS A 111 -4.36 -16.59 -0.56
C LYS A 111 -4.51 -17.67 -1.64
N THR A 112 -5.25 -18.75 -1.36
CA THR A 112 -5.51 -19.82 -2.35
C THR A 112 -6.23 -19.30 -3.58
N LEU A 113 -7.19 -18.39 -3.39
CA LEU A 113 -7.91 -17.73 -4.48
C LEU A 113 -6.95 -16.90 -5.36
N LEU A 114 -6.06 -16.10 -4.74
CA LEU A 114 -5.06 -15.32 -5.46
C LEU A 114 -4.08 -16.20 -6.25
N GLU A 115 -3.62 -17.32 -5.68
CA GLU A 115 -2.74 -18.27 -6.38
C GLU A 115 -3.44 -18.89 -7.59
N THR A 116 -4.73 -19.21 -7.47
CA THR A 116 -5.56 -19.70 -8.57
C THR A 116 -5.73 -18.66 -9.67
N CYS A 117 -5.89 -17.39 -9.31
CA CYS A 117 -6.00 -16.29 -10.28
C CYS A 117 -4.67 -15.97 -10.96
N LYS A 118 -3.56 -16.00 -10.22
CA LYS A 118 -2.22 -15.72 -10.72
C LYS A 118 -1.82 -16.63 -11.89
N ASN A 119 -2.27 -17.88 -11.85
CA ASN A 119 -1.91 -18.88 -12.85
C ASN A 119 -2.86 -18.90 -14.06
N ASN A 120 -3.93 -18.08 -14.06
CA ASN A 120 -4.89 -18.02 -15.16
C ASN A 120 -5.59 -16.63 -15.20
N PRO A 121 -5.23 -15.75 -16.14
CA PRO A 121 -5.82 -14.40 -16.25
C PRO A 121 -7.35 -14.38 -16.43
N ASN A 122 -7.94 -15.42 -17.02
CA ASN A 122 -9.39 -15.52 -17.18
C ASN A 122 -10.10 -15.65 -15.83
N ASN A 123 -9.44 -16.23 -14.81
CA ASN A 123 -9.97 -16.33 -13.46
C ASN A 123 -10.09 -14.95 -12.80
N THR A 124 -9.18 -14.02 -13.09
CA THR A 124 -9.27 -12.64 -12.57
C THR A 124 -10.49 -11.92 -13.14
N GLN A 125 -10.76 -12.05 -14.43
CA GLN A 125 -11.96 -11.46 -15.05
C GLN A 125 -13.25 -12.10 -14.51
N ALA A 126 -13.29 -13.44 -14.40
CA ALA A 126 -14.43 -14.15 -13.85
C ALA A 126 -14.71 -13.75 -12.38
N LEU A 127 -13.65 -13.59 -11.58
CA LEU A 127 -13.75 -13.14 -10.20
C LEU A 127 -14.26 -11.70 -10.13
N ALA A 128 -13.74 -10.79 -10.96
CA ALA A 128 -14.21 -9.40 -11.00
C ALA A 128 -15.70 -9.33 -11.35
N ALA A 129 -16.14 -10.05 -12.37
CA ALA A 129 -17.56 -10.12 -12.76
C ALA A 129 -18.44 -10.69 -11.63
N ALA A 130 -17.98 -11.75 -10.96
CA ALA A 130 -18.71 -12.33 -9.82
C ALA A 130 -18.80 -11.34 -8.64
N LEU A 131 -17.75 -10.55 -8.39
CA LEU A 131 -17.76 -9.53 -7.34
C LEU A 131 -18.70 -8.36 -7.67
N ASP A 132 -18.75 -7.93 -8.93
CA ASP A 132 -19.68 -6.89 -9.37
C ASP A 132 -21.14 -7.35 -9.25
N GLU A 133 -21.44 -8.58 -9.71
CA GLU A 133 -22.77 -9.20 -9.52
C GLU A 133 -23.13 -9.27 -8.03
N LEU A 134 -22.21 -9.74 -7.17
CA LEU A 134 -22.45 -9.80 -5.73
C LEU A 134 -22.71 -8.41 -5.13
N LYS A 135 -21.95 -7.39 -5.56
CA LYS A 135 -22.10 -6.00 -5.10
C LYS A 135 -23.47 -5.44 -5.44
N GLU A 136 -23.95 -5.67 -6.66
CA GLU A 136 -25.29 -5.28 -7.08
C GLU A 136 -26.35 -5.96 -6.21
N LEU A 137 -26.17 -7.25 -5.91
CA LEU A 137 -27.11 -8.00 -5.08
C LEU A 137 -27.21 -7.41 -3.68
N ILE A 138 -26.08 -7.21 -2.98
CA ILE A 138 -26.08 -6.70 -1.59
C ILE A 138 -26.55 -5.25 -1.47
N THR A 139 -26.58 -4.49 -2.57
CA THR A 139 -27.05 -3.10 -2.60
C THR A 139 -28.45 -2.93 -3.18
N CYS A 140 -29.10 -4.02 -3.62
CA CYS A 140 -30.41 -3.92 -4.27
C CYS A 140 -31.52 -3.64 -3.25
N GLY A 141 -32.39 -2.66 -3.52
CA GLY A 141 -33.50 -2.32 -2.61
C GLY A 141 -34.69 -3.28 -2.67
N SER A 142 -34.60 -4.42 -3.36
CA SER A 142 -35.73 -5.31 -3.62
C SER A 142 -35.93 -6.39 -2.56
N ASN A 143 -37.18 -6.80 -2.38
CA ASN A 143 -37.61 -7.80 -1.39
C ASN A 143 -37.23 -9.25 -1.76
N ASP A 144 -36.57 -9.48 -2.90
CA ASP A 144 -36.22 -10.79 -3.47
C ASP A 144 -34.74 -11.17 -3.30
N HIS A 145 -34.03 -10.48 -2.40
CA HIS A 145 -32.61 -10.66 -2.12
C HIS A 145 -32.18 -12.12 -1.96
N ALA A 146 -32.94 -12.91 -1.19
CA ALA A 146 -32.61 -14.31 -0.93
C ALA A 146 -32.62 -15.15 -2.21
N THR A 147 -33.63 -14.97 -3.06
CA THR A 147 -33.75 -15.68 -4.34
C THR A 147 -32.61 -15.32 -5.28
N LYS A 148 -32.26 -14.03 -5.36
CA LYS A 148 -31.17 -13.57 -6.23
C LYS A 148 -29.79 -14.03 -5.74
N LEU A 149 -29.55 -13.99 -4.42
CA LEU A 149 -28.33 -14.54 -3.82
C LEU A 149 -28.21 -16.04 -4.06
N GLN A 150 -29.33 -16.77 -3.96
CA GLN A 150 -29.35 -18.20 -4.23
C GLN A 150 -29.05 -18.49 -5.72
N ALA A 151 -29.64 -17.73 -6.64
CA ALA A 151 -29.37 -17.84 -8.08
C ALA A 151 -27.90 -17.54 -8.40
N PHE A 152 -27.32 -16.50 -7.80
CA PHE A 152 -25.90 -16.18 -7.92
C PHE A 152 -25.01 -17.30 -7.39
N GLY A 153 -25.32 -17.85 -6.20
CA GLY A 153 -24.60 -18.98 -5.65
C GLY A 153 -24.65 -20.23 -6.55
N SER A 154 -25.81 -20.52 -7.14
CA SER A 154 -25.95 -21.62 -8.11
C SER A 154 -25.14 -21.38 -9.39
N ALA A 155 -25.11 -20.14 -9.91
CA ALA A 155 -24.31 -19.79 -11.08
C ALA A 155 -22.80 -19.86 -10.81
N LEU A 156 -22.37 -19.51 -9.60
CA LEU A 156 -20.97 -19.62 -9.17
C LEU A 156 -20.45 -21.06 -9.20
N CYS A 157 -21.29 -22.02 -8.84
CA CYS A 157 -20.93 -23.44 -8.84
C CYS A 157 -20.79 -24.04 -10.25
N THR A 158 -21.21 -23.34 -11.29
CA THR A 158 -21.23 -23.83 -12.68
C THR A 158 -20.35 -23.02 -13.64
N ARG A 159 -19.70 -21.94 -13.15
CA ARG A 159 -18.74 -21.11 -13.89
C ARG A 159 -17.34 -21.74 -13.95
#